data_AF-A0A7Y9FFP5-F1
#
_entry.id   AF-A0A7Y9FFP5-F1
#
_cell.length_a   1.000
_cell.length_b   1.000
_cell.length_c   1.000
_cell.angle_alpha   90.00
_cell.angle_beta   90.00
_cell.angle_gamma   90.00
#
_symmetry.space_group_name_H-M   'P 1'
#
loop_
_entity.id
_entity.type
_entity.pdbx_description
1 polymer ?
#
loop_
_entity_poly.entity_id
_entity_poly.type
_entity_poly.pdbx_seq_one_letter_code
_entity_poly.pdbx_strand_id
1 'polypeptide(L)'
;MTIRRLLAAGTVAACLVAVPGAAMAASGDYDGDGMPNTWETTHRLNPRSAADAKGDPDHDRLSNLQEYRRHGLPRDEDTDNDGQDDRDETVTGTSLIKSDSDGDGRKDGDEDYDRDGIANEDEDDAAESCTNDDDDVDGDHVDDEDENELRLKVGSTDADGDGLADGDEDYDRDRRANEDEDDTVSDVCSGDRDGDGEDDEDEGDVAFGVVSGFDVGTGALVIERTGGTVVTAYVDADTEIEVERQETDAPSTSEDDGEESEDEDADVSVLVPGAVVDEIEIRRTTGIVEEIKLLG
;
A
#
# COMPACT_ATOMS: atom_id res chain seq x y z
N MET A 1 -63.05 64.17 21.34
CA MET A 1 -64.12 63.41 20.68
C MET A 1 -63.47 62.22 19.98
N THR A 2 -63.85 61.02 20.39
CA THR A 2 -63.42 59.67 19.96
C THR A 2 -63.64 59.38 18.47
N ILE A 3 -62.86 58.44 17.90
CA ILE A 3 -63.23 57.29 17.00
C ILE A 3 -61.88 56.65 16.56
N ARG A 4 -61.41 55.47 17.02
CA ARG A 4 -61.78 54.04 16.79
C ARG A 4 -61.64 53.51 15.33
N ARG A 5 -60.54 52.76 15.12
CA ARG A 5 -60.29 51.50 14.35
C ARG A 5 -60.93 51.28 12.95
N LEU A 6 -60.12 50.78 12.01
CA LEU A 6 -60.49 49.66 11.11
C LEU A 6 -59.26 48.99 10.47
N LEU A 7 -59.16 47.66 10.62
CA LEU A 7 -58.32 46.75 9.83
C LEU A 7 -59.05 46.40 8.50
N ALA A 8 -58.29 46.22 7.41
CA ALA A 8 -58.50 45.24 6.32
C ALA A 8 -57.30 45.35 5.35
N ALA A 9 -56.39 44.37 5.27
CA ALA A 9 -56.47 43.13 4.48
C ALA A 9 -56.33 43.34 2.96
N GLY A 10 -55.32 42.71 2.34
CA GLY A 10 -55.37 42.38 0.91
C GLY A 10 -54.06 42.49 0.13
N THR A 11 -53.43 41.33 -0.10
CA THR A 11 -52.59 40.96 -1.26
C THR A 11 -51.26 41.69 -1.47
N VAL A 12 -50.18 41.11 -0.93
CA VAL A 12 -48.86 41.20 -1.58
C VAL A 12 -48.85 40.12 -2.65
N ALA A 13 -48.84 40.53 -3.92
CA ALA A 13 -48.59 39.65 -5.05
C ALA A 13 -47.14 39.12 -4.92
N ALA A 14 -47.00 37.86 -4.49
CA ALA A 14 -45.76 37.14 -4.61
C ALA A 14 -45.51 36.90 -6.10
N CYS A 15 -44.66 37.73 -6.71
CA CYS A 15 -44.03 37.41 -7.97
C CYS A 15 -43.19 36.15 -7.74
N LEU A 16 -43.74 35.01 -8.13
CA LEU A 16 -43.01 33.76 -8.27
C LEU A 16 -41.99 34.00 -9.38
N VAL A 17 -40.79 34.46 -9.02
CA VAL A 17 -39.63 34.28 -9.88
C VAL A 17 -39.39 32.79 -9.84
N ALA A 18 -39.93 32.08 -10.83
CA ALA A 18 -39.44 30.78 -11.21
C ALA A 18 -37.98 31.01 -11.60
N VAL A 19 -37.08 30.85 -10.63
CA VAL A 19 -35.70 30.52 -10.92
C VAL A 19 -35.83 29.25 -11.75
N PRO A 20 -35.44 29.24 -13.03
CA PRO A 20 -35.33 27.98 -13.75
C PRO A 20 -34.41 27.16 -12.88
N GLY A 21 -34.91 26.06 -12.33
CA GLY A 21 -34.06 25.06 -11.73
C GLY A 21 -32.97 24.84 -12.76
N ALA A 22 -31.76 25.28 -12.44
CA ALA A 22 -30.59 24.67 -13.03
C ALA A 22 -30.84 23.20 -12.75
N ALA A 23 -31.23 22.47 -13.79
CA ALA A 23 -30.86 21.09 -13.87
C ALA A 23 -29.36 21.13 -13.60
N MET A 24 -28.98 20.87 -12.34
CA MET A 24 -27.85 20.00 -12.06
C MET A 24 -28.05 18.92 -13.12
N ALA A 25 -27.26 18.99 -14.19
CA ALA A 25 -27.21 17.88 -15.11
C ALA A 25 -26.93 16.72 -14.17
N ALA A 26 -27.91 15.83 -13.97
CA ALA A 26 -27.60 14.52 -13.47
C ALA A 26 -26.63 14.03 -14.54
N SER A 27 -25.34 14.20 -14.26
CA SER A 27 -24.30 13.30 -14.74
C SER A 27 -24.96 11.94 -14.59
N GLY A 28 -25.31 11.35 -15.73
CA GLY A 28 -26.09 10.13 -15.73
C GLY A 28 -25.41 9.11 -14.82
N ASP A 29 -26.16 8.13 -14.37
CA ASP A 29 -25.65 6.95 -13.71
C ASP A 29 -26.15 5.82 -14.63
N TYR A 30 -25.27 5.36 -15.53
CA TYR A 30 -25.67 4.52 -16.67
C TYR A 30 -25.93 3.08 -16.27
N ASP A 31 -25.27 2.59 -15.22
CA ASP A 31 -25.34 1.23 -14.70
C ASP A 31 -26.07 1.13 -13.36
N GLY A 32 -26.33 2.26 -12.70
CA GLY A 32 -27.27 2.39 -11.59
C GLY A 32 -26.68 2.02 -10.24
N ASP A 33 -25.39 2.18 -10.02
CA ASP A 33 -24.71 1.86 -8.76
C ASP A 33 -24.70 3.01 -7.74
N GLY A 34 -25.12 4.20 -8.16
CA GLY A 34 -25.18 5.39 -7.32
C GLY A 34 -23.99 6.33 -7.47
N MET A 35 -23.02 6.02 -8.33
CA MET A 35 -21.94 6.91 -8.74
C MET A 35 -22.31 7.60 -10.07
N PRO A 36 -22.06 8.92 -10.23
CA PRO A 36 -22.32 9.57 -11.50
C PRO A 36 -21.23 9.28 -12.52
N ASN A 37 -21.63 9.04 -13.77
CA ASN A 37 -20.74 8.78 -14.91
C ASN A 37 -19.56 9.75 -15.03
N THR A 38 -19.77 11.02 -14.68
CA THR A 38 -18.70 12.04 -14.75
C THR A 38 -17.65 11.84 -13.67
N TRP A 39 -18.06 11.44 -12.47
CA TRP A 39 -17.14 11.14 -11.39
C TRP A 39 -16.38 9.86 -11.72
N GLU A 40 -17.09 8.80 -12.15
CA GLU A 40 -16.45 7.54 -12.56
C GLU A 40 -15.43 7.75 -13.70
N THR A 41 -15.78 8.52 -14.73
CA THR A 41 -14.85 8.84 -15.84
C THR A 41 -13.64 9.66 -15.37
N THR A 42 -13.80 10.51 -14.34
CA THR A 42 -12.72 11.35 -13.82
C THR A 42 -11.71 10.51 -13.02
N HIS A 43 -12.20 9.55 -12.25
CA HIS A 43 -11.39 8.65 -11.41
C HIS A 43 -11.05 7.32 -12.10
N ARG A 44 -11.15 7.28 -13.44
CA ARG A 44 -10.76 6.14 -14.29
C ARG A 44 -11.54 4.84 -14.02
N LEU A 45 -12.73 4.94 -13.44
CA LEU A 45 -13.69 3.86 -13.27
C LEU A 45 -14.51 3.65 -14.55
N ASN A 46 -15.41 2.67 -14.55
CA ASN A 46 -16.20 2.26 -15.69
C ASN A 46 -17.69 2.61 -15.51
N PRO A 47 -18.18 3.72 -16.13
CA PRO A 47 -19.59 4.17 -16.11
C PRO A 47 -20.63 3.22 -16.72
N ARG A 48 -20.33 1.95 -16.93
CA ARG A 48 -21.21 0.95 -17.51
C ARG A 48 -21.14 -0.38 -16.76
N SER A 49 -20.42 -0.44 -15.66
CA SER A 49 -20.16 -1.63 -14.89
C SER A 49 -20.30 -1.41 -13.40
N ALA A 50 -21.53 -1.37 -12.89
CA ALA A 50 -21.92 -1.34 -11.46
C ALA A 50 -21.22 -2.32 -10.48
N ALA A 51 -20.38 -3.23 -10.98
CA ALA A 51 -19.49 -4.04 -10.17
C ALA A 51 -18.26 -3.25 -9.65
N ASP A 52 -17.81 -2.22 -10.37
CA ASP A 52 -16.67 -1.40 -9.97
C ASP A 52 -16.99 -0.50 -8.76
N ALA A 53 -18.25 -0.15 -8.51
CA ALA A 53 -18.68 0.45 -7.25
C ALA A 53 -18.24 -0.27 -5.97
N LYS A 54 -17.88 -1.56 -6.08
CA LYS A 54 -17.37 -2.40 -4.99
C LYS A 54 -15.88 -2.72 -5.14
N GLY A 55 -15.26 -2.24 -6.20
CA GLY A 55 -13.83 -2.28 -6.35
C GLY A 55 -13.19 -1.31 -5.37
N ASP A 56 -11.91 -1.58 -5.16
CA ASP A 56 -11.02 -1.01 -4.17
C ASP A 56 -9.67 -1.00 -4.90
N PRO A 57 -9.39 0.03 -5.72
CA PRO A 57 -8.24 0.06 -6.62
C PRO A 57 -6.93 0.53 -5.99
N ASP A 58 -7.00 1.18 -4.84
CA ASP A 58 -5.95 1.62 -3.93
C ASP A 58 -5.70 0.64 -2.78
N HIS A 59 -6.64 -0.25 -2.46
CA HIS A 59 -6.49 -1.30 -1.44
C HIS A 59 -6.63 -0.83 0.01
N ASP A 60 -7.10 0.40 0.24
CA ASP A 60 -7.48 0.98 1.54
C ASP A 60 -8.67 0.25 2.21
N ARG A 61 -9.27 -0.76 1.55
CA ARG A 61 -10.46 -1.52 2.01
C ARG A 61 -11.73 -0.68 2.11
N LEU A 62 -11.76 0.54 1.57
CA LEU A 62 -12.98 1.21 1.14
C LEU A 62 -13.40 0.70 -0.22
N SER A 63 -14.51 1.23 -0.71
CA SER A 63 -14.94 0.94 -2.06
C SER A 63 -15.17 2.25 -2.75
N ASN A 64 -15.02 2.24 -4.08
CA ASN A 64 -15.30 3.39 -4.94
C ASN A 64 -16.61 4.12 -4.58
N LEU A 65 -17.65 3.37 -4.20
CA LEU A 65 -18.93 3.97 -3.79
C LEU A 65 -18.91 4.60 -2.38
N GLN A 66 -18.15 4.03 -1.44
CA GLN A 66 -17.93 4.60 -0.11
C GLN A 66 -17.15 5.91 -0.21
N GLU A 67 -16.04 5.90 -0.95
CA GLU A 67 -15.22 7.09 -1.17
C GLU A 67 -15.99 8.18 -1.90
N TYR A 68 -16.71 7.86 -2.98
CA TYR A 68 -17.59 8.83 -3.67
C TYR A 68 -18.56 9.54 -2.70
N ARG A 69 -19.09 8.81 -1.71
CA ARG A 69 -20.03 9.37 -0.72
C ARG A 69 -19.33 10.21 0.35
N ARG A 70 -18.06 9.93 0.60
CA ARG A 70 -17.21 10.64 1.57
C ARG A 70 -16.40 11.77 0.93
N HIS A 71 -16.37 11.83 -0.41
CA HIS A 71 -15.59 12.75 -1.24
C HIS A 71 -14.11 12.39 -1.38
N GLY A 72 -13.75 11.12 -1.12
CA GLY A 72 -12.42 10.55 -1.35
C GLY A 72 -12.11 10.27 -2.82
N LEU A 73 -10.92 9.71 -3.06
CA LEU A 73 -10.34 9.44 -4.37
C LEU A 73 -10.04 7.94 -4.54
N PRO A 74 -10.72 7.24 -5.48
CA PRO A 74 -10.64 5.77 -5.75
C PRO A 74 -9.30 5.08 -5.99
N ARG A 75 -8.20 5.80 -5.90
CA ARG A 75 -6.87 5.33 -6.28
C ARG A 75 -5.79 6.07 -5.45
N ASP A 76 -6.15 6.45 -4.24
CA ASP A 76 -5.39 7.33 -3.35
C ASP A 76 -5.80 6.90 -1.93
N GLU A 77 -4.96 6.11 -1.23
CA GLU A 77 -5.37 5.59 0.09
C GLU A 77 -5.53 6.71 1.12
N ASP A 78 -4.71 7.76 1.04
CA ASP A 78 -4.86 9.00 1.82
C ASP A 78 -5.19 10.18 0.89
N THR A 79 -6.50 10.43 0.68
CA THR A 79 -6.97 11.47 -0.25
C THR A 79 -6.44 12.88 0.07
N ASP A 80 -6.11 13.17 1.33
CA ASP A 80 -5.70 14.52 1.75
C ASP A 80 -4.28 14.68 2.29
N ASN A 81 -3.54 13.57 2.28
CA ASN A 81 -2.09 13.48 2.48
C ASN A 81 -1.71 14.01 3.86
N ASP A 82 -2.44 13.54 4.87
CA ASP A 82 -2.25 13.87 6.26
C ASP A 82 -1.74 12.75 7.15
N GLY A 83 -1.55 11.57 6.57
CA GLY A 83 -1.00 10.37 7.20
C GLY A 83 -2.02 9.34 7.60
N GLN A 84 -3.30 9.74 7.69
CA GLN A 84 -4.33 8.79 8.00
C GLN A 84 -5.05 8.33 6.74
N ASP A 85 -4.97 7.03 6.49
CA ASP A 85 -5.73 6.32 5.46
C ASP A 85 -7.23 6.68 5.44
N ASP A 86 -7.82 6.79 4.26
CA ASP A 86 -9.22 7.17 4.03
C ASP A 86 -10.16 6.23 4.81
N ARG A 87 -9.78 4.96 4.93
CA ARG A 87 -10.48 3.97 5.73
C ARG A 87 -10.46 4.29 7.21
N ASP A 88 -9.33 4.72 7.72
CA ASP A 88 -9.10 4.91 9.15
C ASP A 88 -9.63 6.26 9.64
N GLU A 89 -9.65 7.25 8.73
CA GLU A 89 -10.48 8.43 8.86
C GLU A 89 -11.99 8.10 9.00
N THR A 90 -12.43 6.92 8.55
CA THR A 90 -13.80 6.48 8.80
C THR A 90 -14.06 6.08 10.25
N VAL A 91 -13.02 5.68 10.97
CA VAL A 91 -13.02 5.23 12.37
C VAL A 91 -12.88 6.43 13.30
N THR A 92 -11.88 7.29 13.07
CA THR A 92 -11.63 8.53 13.82
C THR A 92 -12.72 9.58 13.56
N GLY A 93 -13.31 9.55 12.37
CA GLY A 93 -14.42 10.43 11.97
C GLY A 93 -13.96 11.81 11.48
N THR A 94 -12.73 11.86 10.98
CA THR A 94 -12.07 12.94 10.25
C THR A 94 -12.60 12.97 8.81
N SER A 95 -11.93 13.68 7.91
CA SER A 95 -12.49 14.07 6.62
C SER A 95 -11.44 13.92 5.53
N LEU A 96 -11.56 12.87 4.71
CA LEU A 96 -10.93 12.55 3.40
C LEU A 96 -10.58 13.66 2.40
N ILE A 97 -10.67 14.94 2.72
CA ILE A 97 -10.34 16.06 1.81
C ILE A 97 -9.80 17.26 2.61
N LYS A 98 -9.51 17.06 3.88
CA LYS A 98 -9.02 18.04 4.83
C LYS A 98 -8.10 17.36 5.85
N SER A 99 -6.82 17.59 5.60
CA SER A 99 -5.69 17.30 6.49
C SER A 99 -5.70 17.95 7.89
N ASP A 100 -6.80 18.55 8.35
CA ASP A 100 -7.00 19.21 9.65
C ASP A 100 -8.51 19.49 9.73
N SER A 101 -9.26 18.46 10.11
CA SER A 101 -10.73 18.46 10.12
C SER A 101 -11.30 19.50 11.07
N ASP A 102 -10.63 19.71 12.20
CA ASP A 102 -11.12 20.49 13.33
C ASP A 102 -10.56 21.94 13.35
N GLY A 103 -9.48 22.19 12.62
CA GLY A 103 -8.85 23.47 12.38
C GLY A 103 -7.97 23.96 13.53
N ASP A 104 -7.46 23.08 14.38
CA ASP A 104 -6.62 23.44 15.53
C ASP A 104 -5.12 23.62 15.18
N GLY A 105 -4.72 23.17 13.98
CA GLY A 105 -3.38 23.31 13.42
C GLY A 105 -2.47 22.10 13.61
N ARG A 106 -2.99 20.98 14.11
CA ARG A 106 -2.42 19.62 13.99
C ARG A 106 -3.14 18.90 12.83
N LYS A 107 -2.43 18.06 12.06
CA LYS A 107 -3.08 17.22 11.04
C LYS A 107 -3.89 16.10 11.70
N ASP A 108 -4.87 15.53 11.00
CA ASP A 108 -5.72 14.49 11.59
C ASP A 108 -4.94 13.18 11.82
N GLY A 109 -4.02 12.78 10.92
CA GLY A 109 -3.06 11.68 11.13
C GLY A 109 -2.22 11.85 12.41
N ASP A 110 -1.61 13.02 12.57
CA ASP A 110 -0.91 13.44 13.78
C ASP A 110 -1.78 13.37 15.08
N GLU A 111 -3.12 13.43 15.02
CA GLU A 111 -3.95 13.47 16.23
C GLU A 111 -3.93 12.15 17.02
N ASP A 112 -4.41 12.16 18.27
CA ASP A 112 -4.51 10.97 19.12
C ASP A 112 -5.98 10.88 19.60
N TYR A 113 -6.83 10.34 18.72
CA TYR A 113 -8.28 10.29 18.87
C TYR A 113 -8.69 9.49 20.12
N ASP A 114 -7.94 8.42 20.38
CA ASP A 114 -8.14 7.38 21.37
C ASP A 114 -7.59 7.76 22.78
N ARG A 115 -6.45 8.47 22.80
CA ARG A 115 -5.66 8.90 23.96
C ARG A 115 -4.85 7.83 24.65
N ASP A 116 -4.31 6.89 23.90
CA ASP A 116 -3.34 5.92 24.40
C ASP A 116 -1.88 6.37 24.21
N GLY A 117 -1.65 7.35 23.34
CA GLY A 117 -0.38 8.02 23.11
C GLY A 117 0.34 7.61 21.82
N ILE A 118 -0.35 6.92 20.92
CA ILE A 118 0.02 6.68 19.51
C ILE A 118 -0.74 7.70 18.65
N ALA A 119 -0.16 8.19 17.55
CA ALA A 119 -0.90 9.07 16.64
C ALA A 119 -1.84 8.24 15.76
N ASN A 120 -2.82 8.89 15.13
CA ASN A 120 -3.85 8.21 14.36
C ASN A 120 -3.32 7.61 13.05
N GLU A 121 -2.19 8.10 12.55
CA GLU A 121 -1.41 7.52 11.45
C GLU A 121 -0.79 6.19 11.93
N ASP A 122 0.01 6.18 12.99
CA ASP A 122 0.67 4.98 13.56
C ASP A 122 -0.25 3.95 14.30
N GLU A 123 -1.58 4.07 14.18
CA GLU A 123 -2.53 3.14 14.86
C GLU A 123 -2.81 1.86 14.06
N ASP A 124 -2.62 1.88 12.74
CA ASP A 124 -2.77 0.67 11.92
C ASP A 124 -1.57 -0.28 12.12
N ASP A 125 -0.35 0.23 12.25
CA ASP A 125 0.88 -0.54 12.57
C ASP A 125 0.79 -1.27 13.92
N ALA A 126 0.20 -0.61 14.92
CA ALA A 126 0.03 -1.18 16.24
C ALA A 126 -0.94 -2.39 16.28
N ALA A 127 -1.76 -2.59 15.24
CA ALA A 127 -2.87 -3.54 15.19
C ALA A 127 -2.81 -4.59 14.06
N GLU A 128 -2.02 -4.35 13.02
CA GLU A 128 -1.76 -5.25 11.89
C GLU A 128 -0.76 -6.37 12.28
N SER A 129 -0.23 -7.11 11.30
CA SER A 129 0.53 -8.35 11.55
C SER A 129 1.63 -8.50 10.50
N CYS A 130 2.77 -7.81 10.62
CA CYS A 130 4.09 -8.02 9.95
C CYS A 130 4.09 -8.60 8.51
N THR A 131 3.03 -8.43 7.73
CA THR A 131 2.83 -9.10 6.42
C THR A 131 1.68 -8.43 5.63
N ASN A 132 1.05 -7.42 6.21
CA ASN A 132 0.11 -6.55 5.52
C ASN A 132 0.40 -5.07 5.89
N ASP A 133 1.62 -4.77 6.38
CA ASP A 133 2.09 -3.41 6.74
C ASP A 133 2.73 -2.70 5.52
N ASP A 134 3.14 -3.46 4.52
CA ASP A 134 4.18 -3.07 3.57
C ASP A 134 3.62 -2.32 2.34
N ASP A 135 2.66 -1.41 2.52
CA ASP A 135 2.18 -0.56 1.42
C ASP A 135 3.23 0.53 1.13
N ASP A 136 4.23 0.15 0.33
CA ASP A 136 5.26 1.01 -0.27
C ASP A 136 4.99 1.12 -1.78
N VAL A 137 4.27 2.16 -2.20
CA VAL A 137 3.85 2.32 -3.60
C VAL A 137 5.02 2.48 -4.57
N ASP A 138 6.20 2.84 -4.08
CA ASP A 138 7.32 3.25 -4.92
C ASP A 138 8.60 2.40 -4.81
N GLY A 139 8.62 1.49 -3.85
CA GLY A 139 9.65 0.46 -3.67
C GLY A 139 10.95 1.05 -3.13
N ASP A 140 10.88 2.06 -2.27
CA ASP A 140 12.04 2.67 -1.64
C ASP A 140 12.24 2.29 -0.17
N HIS A 141 11.41 1.38 0.35
CA HIS A 141 11.45 0.81 1.69
C HIS A 141 11.17 1.84 2.79
N VAL A 142 10.42 2.89 2.44
CA VAL A 142 9.67 3.70 3.41
C VAL A 142 8.19 3.43 3.12
N ASP A 143 7.45 3.01 4.14
CA ASP A 143 6.01 2.82 3.99
C ASP A 143 5.33 4.17 3.68
N ASP A 144 4.28 4.16 2.86
CA ASP A 144 3.63 5.40 2.37
C ASP A 144 3.13 6.29 3.54
N GLU A 145 2.75 5.66 4.66
CA GLU A 145 2.33 6.33 5.90
C GLU A 145 3.53 7.05 6.58
N ASP A 146 4.72 6.44 6.61
CA ASP A 146 5.94 6.97 7.21
C ASP A 146 6.59 8.12 6.42
N GLU A 147 6.37 8.14 5.10
CA GLU A 147 6.91 9.20 4.25
C GLU A 147 6.44 10.60 4.69
N ASN A 148 5.27 10.69 5.31
CA ASN A 148 4.73 11.97 5.75
C ASN A 148 5.51 12.57 6.95
N GLU A 149 6.06 11.73 7.82
CA GLU A 149 6.78 12.05 9.04
C GLU A 149 8.19 12.52 8.69
N LEU A 150 8.79 11.76 7.77
CA LEU A 150 10.10 12.00 7.16
C LEU A 150 10.08 13.18 6.17
N ARG A 151 8.88 13.65 5.81
CA ARG A 151 8.62 14.73 4.82
C ARG A 151 9.07 14.39 3.41
N LEU A 152 9.02 13.10 3.12
CA LEU A 152 9.16 12.48 1.82
C LEU A 152 7.84 12.60 1.06
N LYS A 153 7.70 11.89 -0.05
CA LYS A 153 6.62 12.19 -0.99
C LYS A 153 6.14 10.95 -1.71
N VAL A 154 5.13 10.30 -1.12
CA VAL A 154 4.19 9.33 -1.70
C VAL A 154 4.28 9.19 -3.20
N GLY A 155 4.83 8.05 -3.61
CA GLY A 155 5.10 7.72 -5.00
C GLY A 155 6.35 8.39 -5.58
N SER A 156 7.38 8.63 -4.78
CA SER A 156 8.66 9.19 -5.21
C SER A 156 9.87 8.64 -4.46
N THR A 157 10.48 7.59 -5.03
CA THR A 157 11.79 6.98 -4.69
C THR A 157 13.02 7.92 -4.61
N ASP A 158 12.89 9.24 -4.73
CA ASP A 158 13.95 10.28 -4.61
C ASP A 158 13.23 11.65 -4.66
N ALA A 159 12.49 12.01 -3.61
CA ALA A 159 11.67 13.23 -3.56
C ALA A 159 12.49 14.51 -3.70
N ASP A 160 13.74 14.47 -3.24
CA ASP A 160 14.66 15.60 -3.15
C ASP A 160 15.52 15.76 -4.44
N GLY A 161 15.71 14.67 -5.18
CA GLY A 161 16.41 14.62 -6.45
C GLY A 161 17.94 14.61 -6.33
N ASP A 162 18.50 14.24 -5.17
CA ASP A 162 19.94 14.18 -4.95
C ASP A 162 20.58 12.86 -5.39
N GLY A 163 19.75 11.86 -5.71
CA GLY A 163 20.15 10.55 -6.23
C GLY A 163 20.46 9.51 -5.16
N LEU A 164 20.02 9.73 -3.93
CA LEU A 164 19.74 8.70 -2.93
C LEU A 164 18.23 8.40 -2.96
N ALA A 165 17.85 7.14 -2.70
CA ALA A 165 16.44 6.82 -2.50
C ALA A 165 15.98 7.37 -1.15
N ASP A 166 14.69 7.68 -0.98
CA ASP A 166 14.27 8.35 0.25
C ASP A 166 14.41 7.43 1.47
N GLY A 167 14.24 6.11 1.32
CA GLY A 167 14.59 5.11 2.34
C GLY A 167 16.08 5.08 2.71
N ASP A 168 16.97 5.23 1.72
CA ASP A 168 18.44 5.29 1.90
C ASP A 168 18.92 6.62 2.57
N GLU A 169 18.05 7.61 2.71
CA GLU A 169 18.39 8.91 3.31
C GLU A 169 18.49 8.84 4.84
N ASP A 170 19.17 9.81 5.46
CA ASP A 170 19.29 9.95 6.93
C ASP A 170 18.80 11.37 7.27
N TYR A 171 17.49 11.55 7.21
CA TYR A 171 16.86 12.87 7.28
C TYR A 171 17.15 13.56 8.62
N ASP A 172 17.12 12.78 9.70
CA ASP A 172 17.25 13.23 11.09
C ASP A 172 18.74 13.37 11.54
N ARG A 173 19.66 12.65 10.87
CA ARG A 173 21.12 12.61 11.07
C ARG A 173 21.59 11.84 12.29
N ASP A 174 20.87 10.83 12.71
CA ASP A 174 21.27 9.92 13.78
C ASP A 174 22.19 8.78 13.29
N ARG A 175 22.31 8.62 11.95
CA ARG A 175 23.09 7.61 11.20
C ARG A 175 22.39 6.27 11.00
N ARG A 176 21.08 6.26 11.06
CA ARG A 176 20.22 5.24 10.47
C ARG A 176 19.70 5.76 9.12
N ALA A 177 19.40 4.85 8.21
CA ALA A 177 18.65 5.21 7.03
C ALA A 177 17.18 5.41 7.44
N ASN A 178 16.38 6.13 6.67
CA ASN A 178 14.98 6.39 6.96
C ASN A 178 14.19 5.07 6.98
N GLU A 179 14.55 4.12 6.10
CA GLU A 179 14.06 2.72 6.12
C GLU A 179 14.41 1.97 7.43
N ASP A 180 15.38 2.46 8.20
CA ASP A 180 15.77 1.89 9.51
C ASP A 180 15.23 2.72 10.71
N GLU A 181 14.49 3.80 10.47
CA GLU A 181 14.00 4.74 11.51
C GLU A 181 12.58 4.36 11.97
N ASP A 182 12.51 3.43 12.92
CA ASP A 182 11.26 2.92 13.51
C ASP A 182 10.53 3.96 14.39
N ASP A 183 9.25 4.20 14.11
CA ASP A 183 8.46 5.23 14.79
C ASP A 183 7.69 4.71 16.02
N THR A 184 7.55 3.41 16.31
CA THR A 184 6.97 2.97 17.59
C THR A 184 7.73 1.89 18.38
N VAL A 185 8.00 2.25 19.64
CA VAL A 185 8.56 1.42 20.72
C VAL A 185 7.68 0.21 21.13
N SER A 186 6.63 -0.09 20.36
CA SER A 186 5.65 -1.13 20.64
C SER A 186 5.23 -1.93 19.41
N ASP A 187 5.93 -1.85 18.30
CA ASP A 187 5.76 -2.88 17.29
C ASP A 187 6.42 -4.22 17.75
N VAL A 188 5.77 -5.33 17.43
CA VAL A 188 6.17 -6.71 17.77
C VAL A 188 6.99 -7.34 16.63
N CYS A 189 7.14 -6.64 15.51
CA CYS A 189 7.90 -7.00 14.30
C CYS A 189 9.33 -6.38 14.29
N SER A 190 9.56 -5.31 15.05
CA SER A 190 10.86 -4.61 15.34
C SER A 190 11.95 -5.39 16.09
N GLY A 191 11.95 -6.72 16.02
CA GLY A 191 12.96 -7.49 16.74
C GLY A 191 13.50 -8.61 15.91
N ASP A 192 14.80 -8.57 15.64
CA ASP A 192 15.68 -9.67 15.25
C ASP A 192 15.46 -10.94 16.10
N ARG A 193 14.36 -11.66 15.85
CA ARG A 193 13.94 -12.83 16.62
C ARG A 193 14.90 -13.98 16.37
N ASP A 194 15.51 -13.94 15.19
CA ASP A 194 16.33 -14.97 14.59
C ASP A 194 17.84 -14.77 14.93
N GLY A 195 18.24 -13.54 15.25
CA GLY A 195 19.57 -13.15 15.71
C GLY A 195 20.57 -12.80 14.60
N ASP A 196 20.12 -12.45 13.39
CA ASP A 196 20.95 -12.19 12.22
C ASP A 196 21.39 -10.74 12.04
N GLY A 197 20.72 -9.81 12.72
CA GLY A 197 21.11 -8.42 12.83
C GLY A 197 20.38 -7.47 11.89
N GLU A 198 19.35 -7.95 11.19
CA GLU A 198 18.31 -7.16 10.52
C GLU A 198 16.99 -7.36 11.29
N ASP A 199 15.99 -6.48 11.12
CA ASP A 199 14.73 -6.57 11.87
C ASP A 199 13.73 -7.52 11.17
N ASP A 200 12.78 -8.13 11.92
CA ASP A 200 11.92 -9.22 11.36
C ASP A 200 11.00 -8.70 10.22
N GLU A 201 10.83 -7.37 10.10
CA GLU A 201 10.07 -6.68 9.03
C GLU A 201 10.79 -6.70 7.66
N ASP A 202 12.12 -6.71 7.66
CA ASP A 202 12.95 -6.86 6.45
C ASP A 202 13.02 -8.31 5.94
N GLU A 203 12.39 -9.28 6.63
CA GLU A 203 12.46 -10.71 6.26
C GLU A 203 11.70 -11.07 4.97
N GLY A 204 10.93 -10.13 4.39
CA GLY A 204 10.40 -10.22 3.03
C GLY A 204 11.48 -10.20 1.95
N ASP A 205 12.66 -9.65 2.28
CA ASP A 205 13.70 -9.24 1.33
C ASP A 205 15.03 -10.00 1.50
N VAL A 206 15.11 -10.94 2.45
CA VAL A 206 16.26 -11.84 2.59
C VAL A 206 15.97 -13.25 2.08
N ALA A 207 16.85 -13.68 1.19
CA ALA A 207 16.95 -15.04 0.70
C ALA A 207 16.61 -16.11 1.76
N PHE A 208 15.54 -16.87 1.52
CA PHE A 208 15.03 -17.95 2.35
C PHE A 208 16.11 -18.83 3.01
N GLY A 209 17.22 -19.07 2.32
CA GLY A 209 18.45 -19.61 2.92
C GLY A 209 19.48 -20.05 1.90
N VAL A 210 20.48 -20.82 2.33
CA VAL A 210 21.53 -21.34 1.43
C VAL A 210 21.36 -22.84 1.25
N VAL A 211 21.42 -23.31 0.01
CA VAL A 211 21.50 -24.75 -0.28
C VAL A 211 22.74 -25.31 0.41
N SER A 212 22.55 -26.22 1.35
CA SER A 212 23.64 -26.95 2.02
C SER A 212 23.90 -28.31 1.37
N GLY A 213 22.91 -28.86 0.66
CA GLY A 213 23.09 -30.06 -0.15
C GLY A 213 21.86 -30.48 -0.93
N PHE A 214 22.10 -31.10 -2.09
CA PHE A 214 21.06 -31.70 -2.93
C PHE A 214 21.47 -33.12 -3.36
N ASP A 215 20.58 -34.09 -3.21
CA ASP A 215 20.77 -35.48 -3.65
C ASP A 215 19.86 -35.82 -4.83
N VAL A 216 20.42 -35.85 -6.03
CA VAL A 216 19.68 -36.12 -7.29
C VAL A 216 19.04 -37.51 -7.35
N GLY A 217 19.49 -38.47 -6.53
CA GLY A 217 18.95 -39.83 -6.52
C GLY A 217 17.67 -39.96 -5.71
N THR A 218 17.48 -39.08 -4.74
CA THR A 218 16.35 -39.06 -3.81
C THR A 218 15.48 -37.81 -3.93
N GLY A 219 15.97 -36.77 -4.61
CA GLY A 219 15.33 -35.46 -4.70
C GLY A 219 15.49 -34.61 -3.42
N ALA A 220 16.22 -35.10 -2.41
CA ALA A 220 16.32 -34.39 -1.13
C ALA A 220 17.16 -33.11 -1.28
N LEU A 221 16.52 -31.98 -1.01
CA LEU A 221 17.12 -30.66 -0.93
C LEU A 221 17.22 -30.25 0.53
N VAL A 222 18.40 -29.81 0.96
CA VAL A 222 18.68 -29.35 2.31
C VAL A 222 19.10 -27.89 2.23
N ILE A 223 18.35 -27.04 2.92
CA ILE A 223 18.58 -25.59 2.99
C ILE A 223 18.92 -25.26 4.43
N GLU A 224 20.00 -24.51 4.61
CA GLU A 224 20.38 -23.94 5.90
C GLU A 224 19.96 -22.48 5.89
N ARG A 225 19.01 -22.13 6.76
CA ARG A 225 18.60 -20.73 6.96
C ARG A 225 19.60 -20.02 7.87
N THR A 226 19.58 -18.70 7.82
CA THR A 226 20.16 -17.84 8.85
C THR A 226 19.55 -18.22 10.22
N GLY A 227 20.33 -18.11 11.30
CA GLY A 227 19.97 -18.69 12.61
C GLY A 227 20.20 -20.21 12.79
N GLY A 228 20.62 -20.95 11.75
CA GLY A 228 21.06 -22.36 11.83
C GLY A 228 19.92 -23.39 11.78
N THR A 229 18.74 -22.98 11.36
CA THR A 229 17.61 -23.88 11.08
C THR A 229 17.84 -24.62 9.78
N VAL A 230 17.69 -25.95 9.82
CA VAL A 230 17.85 -26.79 8.62
C VAL A 230 16.48 -27.23 8.11
N VAL A 231 16.13 -26.78 6.91
CA VAL A 231 14.93 -27.20 6.17
C VAL A 231 15.31 -28.35 5.24
N THR A 232 14.46 -29.38 5.18
CA THR A 232 14.62 -30.49 4.23
C THR A 232 13.35 -30.64 3.42
N ALA A 233 13.47 -30.49 2.11
CA ALA A 233 12.41 -30.59 1.13
C ALA A 233 12.76 -31.60 0.03
N TYR A 234 11.81 -31.89 -0.85
CA TYR A 234 11.99 -32.82 -1.96
C TYR A 234 11.67 -32.15 -3.30
N VAL A 235 12.65 -32.12 -4.19
CA VAL A 235 12.49 -31.67 -5.58
C VAL A 235 12.12 -32.88 -6.44
N ASP A 236 11.09 -32.74 -7.27
CA ASP A 236 10.69 -33.77 -8.22
C ASP A 236 10.65 -33.24 -9.67
N ALA A 237 10.00 -33.97 -10.57
CA ALA A 237 9.98 -33.63 -11.99
C ALA A 237 8.99 -32.50 -12.33
N ASP A 238 8.12 -32.15 -11.39
CA ASP A 238 7.11 -31.11 -11.53
C ASP A 238 7.51 -29.84 -10.75
N THR A 239 8.68 -29.82 -10.08
CA THR A 239 9.22 -28.63 -9.40
C THR A 239 9.73 -27.61 -10.42
N GLU A 240 9.26 -26.37 -10.30
CA GLU A 240 9.72 -25.20 -11.06
C GLU A 240 10.95 -24.59 -10.38
N ILE A 241 12.00 -24.30 -11.14
CA ILE A 241 13.27 -23.77 -10.61
C ILE A 241 13.64 -22.57 -11.44
N GLU A 242 13.72 -21.41 -10.81
CA GLU A 242 14.06 -20.15 -11.46
C GLU A 242 15.38 -19.61 -10.91
N VAL A 243 16.13 -18.91 -11.75
CA VAL A 243 17.36 -18.22 -11.35
C VAL A 243 17.25 -16.78 -11.80
N GLU A 244 17.06 -15.90 -10.83
CA GLU A 244 16.98 -14.47 -11.08
C GLU A 244 18.36 -13.94 -11.48
N ARG A 245 18.45 -13.25 -12.61
CA ARG A 245 19.68 -12.59 -13.02
C ARG A 245 19.60 -11.13 -12.57
N GLN A 246 20.45 -10.72 -11.63
CA GLN A 246 20.63 -9.29 -11.33
C GLN A 246 20.94 -8.55 -12.63
N GLU A 247 20.01 -7.68 -13.04
CA GLU A 247 20.25 -6.73 -14.12
C GLU A 247 21.38 -5.81 -13.67
N THR A 248 22.60 -6.05 -14.16
CA THR A 248 23.68 -5.09 -13.93
C THR A 248 23.34 -3.82 -14.68
N ASP A 249 23.01 -2.74 -13.97
CA ASP A 249 22.84 -1.39 -14.48
C ASP A 249 24.07 -0.93 -15.26
N ALA A 250 24.09 -1.23 -16.55
CA ALA A 250 24.97 -0.61 -17.52
C ALA A 250 24.17 0.47 -18.24
N PRO A 251 24.72 1.69 -18.39
CA PRO A 251 23.96 2.82 -18.91
C PRO A 251 23.48 2.55 -20.33
N SER A 252 22.16 2.50 -20.48
CA SER A 252 21.46 2.21 -21.72
C SER A 252 21.78 3.28 -22.78
N THR A 253 22.41 2.84 -23.87
CA THR A 253 22.44 3.62 -25.12
C THR A 253 21.51 2.96 -26.12
N SER A 254 20.32 3.56 -26.23
CA SER A 254 19.43 3.63 -27.40
C SER A 254 19.11 2.36 -28.18
N GLU A 255 17.79 2.08 -28.20
CA GLU A 255 17.03 1.52 -29.33
C GLU A 255 17.38 0.09 -29.76
N ASP A 256 16.75 -0.93 -29.17
CA ASP A 256 16.28 -2.10 -29.93
C ASP A 256 15.32 -2.96 -29.11
N ASP A 257 14.37 -3.56 -29.82
CA ASP A 257 13.26 -4.46 -29.48
C ASP A 257 13.21 -5.10 -28.07
N GLY A 258 12.02 -5.00 -27.44
CA GLY A 258 11.68 -5.72 -26.23
C GLY A 258 11.74 -7.24 -26.42
N GLU A 259 12.69 -7.85 -25.74
CA GLU A 259 12.59 -9.22 -25.28
C GLU A 259 12.10 -9.14 -23.83
N GLU A 260 10.87 -9.58 -23.58
CA GLU A 260 10.46 -9.96 -22.22
C GLU A 260 11.50 -10.98 -21.74
N SER A 261 12.10 -10.74 -20.58
CA SER A 261 12.97 -11.71 -19.92
C SER A 261 12.12 -12.94 -19.59
N GLU A 262 12.11 -13.92 -20.48
CA GLU A 262 11.61 -15.24 -20.17
C GLU A 262 12.57 -15.82 -19.11
N ASP A 263 12.13 -15.89 -17.86
CA ASP A 263 12.80 -16.66 -16.82
C ASP A 263 12.89 -18.10 -17.31
N GLU A 264 14.09 -18.48 -17.77
CA GLU A 264 14.31 -19.80 -18.36
C GLU A 264 14.38 -20.81 -17.22
N ASP A 265 13.40 -21.72 -17.15
CA ASP A 265 13.37 -22.88 -16.24
C ASP A 265 14.78 -23.48 -16.09
N ALA A 266 15.37 -23.37 -14.91
CA ALA A 266 16.66 -23.92 -14.59
C ALA A 266 16.55 -25.41 -14.26
N ASP A 267 17.58 -26.19 -14.63
CA ASP A 267 17.65 -27.60 -14.25
C ASP A 267 18.26 -27.73 -12.85
N VAL A 268 17.88 -28.78 -12.10
CA VAL A 268 18.37 -29.15 -10.75
C VAL A 268 19.90 -29.09 -10.58
N SER A 269 20.66 -29.08 -11.68
CA SER A 269 22.08 -28.74 -11.70
C SER A 269 22.46 -27.41 -11.00
N VAL A 270 21.54 -26.45 -10.84
CA VAL A 270 21.78 -25.17 -10.15
C VAL A 270 21.69 -25.27 -8.62
N LEU A 271 21.09 -26.35 -8.09
CA LEU A 271 20.94 -26.60 -6.65
C LEU A 271 22.25 -27.11 -6.03
N VAL A 272 23.30 -26.30 -6.10
CA VAL A 272 24.62 -26.62 -5.58
C VAL A 272 24.81 -26.07 -4.16
N PRO A 273 25.64 -26.71 -3.32
CA PRO A 273 25.97 -26.15 -2.02
C PRO A 273 26.53 -24.73 -2.16
N GLY A 274 25.92 -23.76 -1.46
CA GLY A 274 26.24 -22.35 -1.56
C GLY A 274 25.35 -21.54 -2.51
N ALA A 275 24.42 -22.16 -3.23
CA ALA A 275 23.38 -21.44 -3.97
C ALA A 275 22.43 -20.76 -2.97
N VAL A 276 22.13 -19.49 -3.22
CA VAL A 276 21.26 -18.68 -2.38
C VAL A 276 19.83 -18.87 -2.89
N VAL A 277 18.94 -19.30 -2.00
CA VAL A 277 17.52 -19.51 -2.27
C VAL A 277 16.81 -18.26 -1.86
N ASP A 278 16.17 -17.61 -2.82
CA ASP A 278 15.41 -16.39 -2.64
C ASP A 278 14.05 -16.71 -2.04
N GLU A 279 13.22 -17.38 -2.83
CA GLU A 279 11.89 -17.86 -2.45
C GLU A 279 11.79 -19.39 -2.59
N ILE A 280 10.98 -20.04 -1.75
CA ILE A 280 10.62 -21.45 -1.93
C ILE A 280 9.20 -21.78 -1.47
N GLU A 281 8.40 -22.35 -2.39
CA GLU A 281 7.08 -22.87 -2.06
C GLU A 281 7.15 -24.38 -1.80
N ILE A 282 6.83 -24.79 -0.57
CA ILE A 282 6.79 -26.20 -0.18
C ILE A 282 5.37 -26.65 0.12
N ARG A 283 4.91 -27.65 -0.62
CA ARG A 283 3.62 -28.29 -0.37
C ARG A 283 3.59 -28.95 1.00
N ARG A 284 2.90 -28.32 1.97
CA ARG A 284 2.84 -28.72 3.39
C ARG A 284 2.42 -30.17 3.65
N THR A 285 1.69 -30.80 2.72
CA THR A 285 1.20 -32.19 2.89
C THR A 285 2.20 -33.26 2.47
N THR A 286 3.14 -32.92 1.58
CA THR A 286 4.06 -33.86 0.94
C THR A 286 5.53 -33.52 1.15
N GLY A 287 5.85 -32.26 1.50
CA GLY A 287 7.22 -31.76 1.57
C GLY A 287 7.89 -31.64 0.20
N ILE A 288 7.09 -31.62 -0.86
CA ILE A 288 7.57 -31.46 -2.24
C ILE A 288 7.64 -29.97 -2.53
N VAL A 289 8.73 -29.53 -3.15
CA VAL A 289 8.91 -28.16 -3.63
C VAL A 289 8.05 -27.98 -4.87
N GLU A 290 7.13 -27.01 -4.82
CA GLU A 290 6.32 -26.63 -5.98
C GLU A 290 7.13 -25.67 -6.85
N GLU A 291 7.75 -24.66 -6.23
CA GLU A 291 8.55 -23.63 -6.88
C GLU A 291 9.76 -23.27 -6.00
N ILE A 292 10.89 -22.96 -6.63
CA ILE A 292 12.09 -22.43 -5.97
C ILE A 292 12.79 -21.40 -6.85
N LYS A 293 13.04 -20.22 -6.27
CA LYS A 293 13.79 -19.14 -6.89
C LYS A 293 15.19 -19.05 -6.28
N LEU A 294 16.20 -18.87 -7.11
CA LEU A 294 17.59 -18.72 -6.68
C LEU A 294 18.14 -17.38 -7.15
N LEU A 295 18.95 -16.74 -6.32
CA LEU A 295 19.71 -15.56 -6.74
C LEU A 295 20.90 -15.98 -7.61
N GLY A 296 21.00 -15.41 -8.83
CA GLY A 296 21.96 -15.78 -9.90
C GLY A 296 23.26 -14.99 -9.97
#